data_AF-A0A196N712-F1
#
_entry.id   AF-A0A196N712-F1
#
_cell.length_a   1.000
_cell.length_b   1.000
_cell.length_c   1.000
_cell.angle_alpha   90.00
_cell.angle_beta   90.00
_cell.angle_gamma   90.00
#
_symmetry.space_group_name_H-M   'P 1'
#
loop_
_entity.id
_entity.type
_entity.pdbx_description
1 polymer ?
#
loop_
_entity_poly.entity_id
_entity_poly.type
_entity_poly.pdbx_seq_one_letter_code
_entity_poly.pdbx_strand_id
1 'polypeptide(L)'
;MLSRRHFLAGGGAAAMMPTRAWAHQDADVRHALDAAATLPPDRALALLSRFENVAASTGARLDLAAARAGLGVDLALKQRTLDAAERFAFQVQRIAGNDATLERVARDLDVAHRALVAQAAALLDQLAVPGKSVGARFEALWRDPRNLFPDDEEGRAAAINAMRATLATIRPRLPRLIGMLPVACRRVEVRGLDAREIAAGKGGYRILPDMGIRGSYVVDLKEIRRRPRFSLPSVVAHELLPGHMAQMPLEARAAPHPLRLRYAAAFPEGWGIYAEMLMAEDGLFADPLDMLGHLHWLLFRVCRGLADIAIHARGEAPEQALADIRASMGEPAYFAPFAADVTRITKEPAIRAAEAWVPLRLGACRPHSCSKWPGFHSILLRNGRRRTEQF
;
A
#
# COMPACT_ATOMS: atom_id res chain seq x y z
N MET A 1 52.19 -1.87 34.24
CA MET A 1 52.93 -2.36 33.06
C MET A 1 52.03 -3.35 32.34
N LEU A 2 51.27 -2.92 31.31
CA LEU A 2 51.46 -3.23 29.87
C LEU A 2 51.63 -4.75 29.62
N SER A 3 50.76 -5.45 28.86
CA SER A 3 50.66 -5.27 27.40
C SER A 3 49.53 -6.10 26.74
N ARG A 4 48.75 -5.39 25.90
CA ARG A 4 48.20 -5.69 24.56
C ARG A 4 47.33 -6.94 24.27
N ARG A 5 46.07 -6.59 23.98
CA ARG A 5 45.10 -7.22 23.07
C ARG A 5 45.69 -7.55 21.69
N HIS A 6 45.24 -8.66 21.09
CA HIS A 6 45.06 -8.78 19.64
C HIS A 6 43.69 -9.39 19.32
N PHE A 7 42.89 -8.59 18.62
CA PHE A 7 41.69 -8.96 17.88
C PHE A 7 42.11 -9.76 16.64
N LEU A 8 41.40 -10.85 16.34
CA LEU A 8 41.35 -11.41 14.99
C LEU A 8 39.94 -11.17 14.45
N ALA A 9 39.84 -10.12 13.64
CA ALA A 9 38.70 -9.83 12.79
C ALA A 9 38.72 -10.80 11.60
N GLY A 10 37.78 -11.73 11.56
CA GLY A 10 37.43 -12.46 10.34
C GLY A 10 36.55 -11.58 9.46
N GLY A 11 37.17 -10.79 8.60
CA GLY A 11 36.48 -10.04 7.55
C GLY A 11 35.89 -10.98 6.52
N GLY A 12 34.58 -11.23 6.60
CA GLY A 12 33.81 -11.80 5.51
C GLY A 12 33.75 -10.79 4.37
N ALA A 13 34.60 -10.98 3.37
CA ALA A 13 34.53 -10.26 2.11
C ALA A 13 33.17 -10.53 1.47
N ALA A 14 32.25 -9.57 1.58
CA ALA A 14 31.14 -9.47 0.65
C ALA A 14 31.77 -9.23 -0.73
N ALA A 15 31.82 -10.27 -1.56
CA ALA A 15 32.22 -10.14 -2.94
C ALA A 15 31.29 -9.11 -3.61
N MET A 16 31.75 -7.87 -3.73
CA MET A 16 31.17 -6.89 -4.64
C MET A 16 31.46 -7.43 -6.04
N MET A 17 30.53 -8.23 -6.57
CA MET A 17 30.56 -8.57 -7.99
C MET A 17 30.51 -7.27 -8.79
N PRO A 18 31.38 -7.10 -9.81
CA PRO A 18 31.52 -5.84 -10.49
C PRO A 18 30.24 -5.53 -11.25
N THR A 19 29.71 -4.33 -11.06
CA THR A 19 28.52 -3.77 -11.71
C THR A 19 28.53 -3.86 -13.25
N ARG A 20 29.68 -4.15 -13.87
CA ARG A 20 29.83 -4.39 -15.31
C ARG A 20 29.40 -5.79 -15.78
N ALA A 21 29.40 -6.80 -14.91
CA ALA A 21 29.17 -8.20 -15.32
C ALA A 21 27.74 -8.48 -15.83
N TRP A 22 26.76 -7.70 -15.37
CA TRP A 22 25.35 -7.87 -15.76
C TRP A 22 24.84 -6.80 -16.73
N ALA A 23 25.61 -5.75 -17.01
CA ALA A 23 25.11 -4.60 -17.78
C ALA A 23 24.61 -4.98 -19.18
N HIS A 24 25.33 -5.88 -19.87
CA HIS A 24 24.91 -6.41 -21.17
C HIS A 24 23.66 -7.28 -21.06
N GLN A 25 23.59 -8.17 -20.06
CA GLN A 25 22.44 -9.05 -19.84
C GLN A 25 21.17 -8.27 -19.46
N ASP A 26 21.31 -7.23 -18.62
CA ASP A 26 20.21 -6.34 -18.26
C ASP A 26 19.70 -5.56 -19.48
N ALA A 27 20.60 -5.12 -20.36
CA ALA A 27 20.24 -4.44 -21.61
C ALA A 27 19.49 -5.38 -22.58
N ASP A 28 19.95 -6.63 -22.71
CA ASP A 28 19.29 -7.64 -23.55
C ASP A 28 17.87 -7.96 -23.04
N VAL A 29 17.73 -8.16 -21.72
CA VAL A 29 16.41 -8.35 -21.08
C VAL A 29 15.52 -7.13 -21.31
N ARG A 30 16.07 -5.92 -21.16
CA ARG A 30 15.33 -4.68 -21.38
C ARG A 30 14.83 -4.56 -22.82
N HIS A 31 15.70 -4.82 -23.80
CA HIS A 31 15.34 -4.79 -25.22
C HIS A 31 14.23 -5.81 -25.55
N ALA A 32 14.33 -7.02 -25.00
CA ALA A 32 13.30 -8.05 -25.18
C ALA A 32 11.96 -7.65 -24.56
N LEU A 33 11.97 -6.99 -23.39
CA LEU A 33 10.77 -6.47 -22.74
C LEU A 33 10.14 -5.31 -23.51
N ASP A 34 10.95 -4.40 -24.05
CA ASP A 34 10.49 -3.29 -24.90
C ASP A 34 9.81 -3.84 -26.17
N ALA A 35 10.42 -4.86 -26.82
CA ALA A 35 9.82 -5.55 -27.95
C ALA A 35 8.51 -6.28 -27.56
N ALA A 36 8.52 -7.03 -26.46
CA ALA A 36 7.36 -7.76 -25.95
C ALA A 36 6.18 -6.84 -25.64
N ALA A 37 6.42 -5.61 -25.18
CA ALA A 37 5.37 -4.64 -24.86
C ALA A 37 4.53 -4.20 -26.07
N THR A 38 5.03 -4.42 -27.30
CA THR A 38 4.33 -4.08 -28.55
C THR A 38 3.67 -5.28 -29.23
N LEU A 39 3.86 -6.49 -28.70
CA LEU A 39 3.36 -7.74 -29.28
C LEU A 39 2.06 -8.22 -28.62
N PRO A 40 1.23 -9.01 -29.33
CA PRO A 40 0.17 -9.80 -28.70
C PRO A 40 0.73 -10.73 -27.59
N PRO A 41 -0.03 -11.00 -26.51
CA PRO A 41 0.45 -11.77 -25.36
C PRO A 41 1.11 -13.11 -25.68
N ASP A 42 0.56 -13.88 -26.60
CA ASP A 42 1.11 -15.17 -27.05
C ASP A 42 2.49 -15.03 -27.71
N ARG A 43 2.66 -14.03 -28.59
CA ARG A 43 3.94 -13.72 -29.24
C ARG A 43 4.95 -13.11 -28.28
N ALA A 44 4.49 -12.25 -27.38
CA ALA A 44 5.30 -11.67 -26.32
C ALA A 44 5.84 -12.77 -25.37
N LEU A 45 5.00 -13.71 -24.95
CA LEU A 45 5.43 -14.86 -24.14
C LEU A 45 6.44 -15.75 -24.86
N ALA A 46 6.22 -16.06 -26.14
CA ALA A 46 7.15 -16.84 -26.95
C ALA A 46 8.51 -16.15 -27.18
N LEU A 47 8.53 -14.81 -27.24
CA LEU A 47 9.76 -14.03 -27.25
C LEU A 47 10.47 -14.12 -25.90
N LEU A 48 9.73 -13.83 -24.83
CA LEU A 48 10.31 -13.76 -23.50
C LEU A 48 10.76 -15.12 -22.98
N SER A 49 10.16 -16.25 -23.40
CA SER A 49 10.55 -17.60 -22.95
C SER A 49 12.00 -17.96 -23.28
N ARG A 50 12.63 -17.29 -24.24
CA ARG A 50 14.04 -17.51 -24.62
C ARG A 50 15.04 -17.08 -23.53
N PHE A 51 14.58 -16.28 -22.57
CA PHE A 51 15.40 -15.72 -21.49
C PHE A 51 15.32 -16.57 -20.21
N GLU A 52 15.54 -17.88 -20.29
CA GLU A 52 15.59 -18.75 -19.12
C GLU A 52 16.95 -18.66 -18.40
N ASN A 53 16.95 -18.66 -17.07
CA ASN A 53 18.17 -18.64 -16.24
C ASN A 53 19.17 -17.50 -16.54
N VAL A 54 18.67 -16.32 -16.95
CA VAL A 54 19.52 -15.17 -17.27
C VAL A 54 20.36 -14.76 -16.06
N ALA A 55 21.67 -14.66 -16.26
CA ALA A 55 22.62 -14.08 -15.32
C ALA A 55 22.50 -12.53 -15.31
N ALA A 56 21.30 -12.03 -15.02
CA ALA A 56 20.95 -10.62 -14.94
C ALA A 56 20.79 -10.14 -13.49
N SER A 57 20.71 -8.83 -13.29
CA SER A 57 20.45 -8.23 -11.99
C SER A 57 19.08 -8.67 -11.42
N THR A 58 18.91 -8.54 -10.11
CA THR A 58 17.62 -8.84 -9.47
C THR A 58 16.48 -8.03 -10.06
N GLY A 59 16.70 -6.76 -10.41
CA GLY A 59 15.68 -5.90 -11.04
C GLY A 59 15.21 -6.46 -12.38
N ALA A 60 16.15 -6.75 -13.29
CA ALA A 60 15.85 -7.31 -14.60
C ALA A 60 15.14 -8.68 -14.51
N ARG A 61 15.56 -9.54 -13.57
CA ARG A 61 14.87 -10.83 -13.32
C ARG A 61 13.44 -10.63 -12.81
N LEU A 62 13.20 -9.64 -11.94
CA LEU A 62 11.85 -9.30 -11.47
C LEU A 62 10.98 -8.75 -12.61
N ASP A 63 11.55 -7.92 -13.49
CA ASP A 63 10.87 -7.41 -14.68
C ASP A 63 10.43 -8.54 -15.62
N LEU A 64 11.35 -9.46 -15.93
CA LEU A 64 11.06 -10.62 -16.77
C LEU A 64 10.00 -11.55 -16.16
N ALA A 65 10.12 -11.84 -14.87
CA ALA A 65 9.15 -12.68 -14.16
C ALA A 65 7.75 -12.02 -14.12
N ALA A 66 7.68 -10.72 -13.82
CA ALA A 66 6.41 -10.00 -13.78
C ALA A 66 5.76 -9.89 -15.16
N ALA A 67 6.55 -9.63 -16.21
CA ALA A 67 6.05 -9.59 -17.58
C ALA A 67 5.49 -10.93 -18.03
N ARG A 68 6.22 -12.04 -17.82
CA ARG A 68 5.75 -13.39 -18.18
C ARG A 68 4.47 -13.77 -17.43
N ALA A 69 4.44 -13.58 -16.12
CA ALA A 69 3.26 -13.89 -15.31
C ALA A 69 2.04 -13.07 -15.77
N GLY A 70 2.21 -11.76 -15.90
CA GLY A 70 1.12 -10.86 -16.32
C GLY A 70 0.65 -11.05 -17.76
N LEU A 71 1.55 -11.33 -18.70
CA LEU A 71 1.19 -11.67 -20.07
C LEU A 71 0.46 -13.01 -20.15
N GLY A 72 0.80 -13.98 -19.30
CA GLY A 72 0.04 -15.23 -19.13
C GLY A 72 -1.40 -14.96 -18.72
N VAL A 73 -1.60 -14.05 -17.76
CA VAL A 73 -2.93 -13.61 -17.35
C VAL A 73 -3.67 -12.85 -18.47
N ASP A 74 -2.99 -11.95 -19.19
CA ASP A 74 -3.57 -11.26 -20.34
C ASP A 74 -4.00 -12.24 -21.45
N LEU A 75 -3.25 -13.32 -21.67
CA LEU A 75 -3.61 -14.38 -22.60
C LEU A 75 -4.85 -15.15 -22.11
N ALA A 76 -4.93 -15.49 -20.83
CA ALA A 76 -6.10 -16.15 -20.24
C ALA A 76 -7.36 -15.27 -20.37
N LEU A 77 -7.25 -13.97 -20.10
CA LEU A 77 -8.38 -13.02 -20.20
C LEU A 77 -8.99 -12.88 -21.60
N LYS A 78 -8.27 -13.28 -22.66
CA LYS A 78 -8.79 -13.32 -24.04
C LYS A 78 -9.78 -14.45 -24.27
N GLN A 79 -9.84 -15.45 -23.39
CA GLN A 79 -10.80 -16.55 -23.52
C GLN A 79 -12.22 -16.01 -23.40
N ARG A 80 -13.05 -16.32 -24.40
CA ARG A 80 -14.46 -15.87 -24.48
C ARG A 80 -15.38 -16.69 -23.57
N THR A 81 -14.91 -17.83 -23.09
CA THR A 81 -15.67 -18.78 -22.27
C THR A 81 -15.63 -18.47 -20.78
N LEU A 82 -14.80 -17.50 -20.34
CA LEU A 82 -14.70 -17.16 -18.93
C LEU A 82 -16.01 -16.57 -18.41
N ASP A 83 -16.48 -17.11 -17.29
CA ASP A 83 -17.56 -16.49 -16.53
C ASP A 83 -17.09 -15.21 -15.81
N ALA A 84 -18.01 -14.55 -15.11
CA ALA A 84 -17.72 -13.30 -14.40
C ALA A 84 -16.71 -13.50 -13.27
N ALA A 85 -16.81 -14.59 -12.50
CA ALA A 85 -15.94 -14.88 -11.38
C ALA A 85 -14.53 -15.26 -11.82
N GLU A 86 -14.40 -16.07 -12.87
CA GLU A 86 -13.12 -16.44 -13.48
C GLU A 86 -12.42 -15.21 -14.07
N ARG A 87 -13.17 -14.36 -14.80
CA ARG A 87 -12.64 -13.11 -15.34
C ARG A 87 -12.18 -12.17 -14.24
N PHE A 88 -12.97 -12.01 -13.18
CA PHE A 88 -12.61 -11.20 -12.02
C PHE A 88 -11.34 -11.74 -11.35
N ALA A 89 -11.24 -13.06 -11.14
CA ALA A 89 -10.06 -13.69 -10.55
C ALA A 89 -8.78 -13.37 -11.36
N PHE A 90 -8.83 -13.52 -12.69
CA PHE A 90 -7.70 -13.14 -13.54
C PHE A 90 -7.39 -11.63 -13.49
N GLN A 91 -8.41 -10.77 -13.39
CA GLN A 91 -8.18 -9.32 -13.23
C GLN A 91 -7.47 -8.98 -11.91
N VAL A 92 -7.80 -9.67 -10.81
CA VAL A 92 -7.06 -9.52 -9.53
C VAL A 92 -5.62 -9.99 -9.71
N GLN A 93 -5.42 -11.19 -10.27
CA GLN A 93 -4.09 -11.75 -10.51
C GLN A 93 -3.22 -10.89 -11.42
N ARG A 94 -3.84 -10.18 -12.38
CA ARG A 94 -3.15 -9.30 -13.32
C ARG A 94 -2.40 -8.19 -12.62
N ILE A 95 -2.94 -7.64 -11.53
CA ILE A 95 -2.36 -6.46 -10.85
C ILE A 95 -1.74 -6.76 -9.48
N ALA A 96 -2.10 -7.88 -8.84
CA ALA A 96 -1.52 -8.32 -7.57
C ALA A 96 -0.47 -9.41 -7.79
N GLY A 97 -0.87 -10.56 -8.31
CA GLY A 97 -0.02 -11.74 -8.44
C GLY A 97 -0.79 -13.03 -8.67
N ASN A 98 -0.13 -14.07 -9.19
CA ASN A 98 -0.83 -15.32 -9.58
C ASN A 98 -1.38 -16.10 -8.37
N ASP A 99 -0.82 -15.88 -7.17
CA ASP A 99 -1.32 -16.49 -5.94
C ASP A 99 -2.57 -15.79 -5.37
N ALA A 100 -3.03 -14.70 -6.00
CA ALA A 100 -4.27 -13.99 -5.68
C ALA A 100 -5.51 -14.68 -6.29
N THR A 101 -5.75 -15.95 -5.95
CA THR A 101 -6.97 -16.65 -6.39
C THR A 101 -8.21 -16.06 -5.71
N LEU A 102 -9.37 -16.09 -6.38
CA LEU A 102 -10.61 -15.55 -5.82
C LEU A 102 -10.96 -16.16 -4.46
N GLU A 103 -10.83 -17.48 -4.32
CA GLU A 103 -11.06 -18.19 -3.05
C GLU A 103 -10.13 -17.66 -1.94
N ARG A 104 -8.85 -17.50 -2.24
CA ARG A 104 -7.86 -17.03 -1.27
C ARG A 104 -8.13 -15.58 -0.86
N VAL A 105 -8.36 -14.72 -1.84
CA VAL A 105 -8.64 -13.29 -1.63
C VAL A 105 -9.90 -13.12 -0.79
N ALA A 106 -11.01 -13.78 -1.17
CA ALA A 106 -12.27 -13.71 -0.42
C ALA A 106 -12.09 -14.20 1.02
N ARG A 107 -11.49 -15.38 1.22
CA ARG A 107 -11.26 -15.96 2.55
C ARG A 107 -10.43 -15.04 3.44
N ASP A 108 -9.33 -14.50 2.93
CA ASP A 108 -8.43 -13.65 3.71
C ASP A 108 -9.10 -12.30 4.07
N LEU A 109 -9.86 -11.70 3.15
CA LEU A 109 -10.62 -10.48 3.41
C LEU A 109 -11.75 -10.70 4.41
N ASP A 110 -12.49 -11.82 4.31
CA ASP A 110 -13.55 -12.17 5.25
C ASP A 110 -13.01 -12.39 6.68
N VAL A 111 -11.85 -13.06 6.79
CA VAL A 111 -11.18 -13.25 8.09
C VAL A 111 -10.72 -11.90 8.66
N ALA A 112 -10.09 -11.06 7.84
CA ALA A 112 -9.66 -9.74 8.25
C ALA A 112 -10.84 -8.85 8.69
N HIS A 113 -11.94 -8.85 7.93
CA HIS A 113 -13.15 -8.09 8.26
C HIS A 113 -13.68 -8.45 9.64
N ARG A 114 -13.89 -9.75 9.91
CA ARG A 114 -14.39 -10.20 11.22
C ARG A 114 -13.45 -9.81 12.37
N ALA A 115 -12.14 -9.97 12.18
CA ALA A 115 -11.16 -9.61 13.21
C ALA A 115 -11.16 -8.10 13.50
N LEU A 116 -11.18 -7.27 12.45
CA LEU A 116 -11.20 -5.81 12.57
C LEU A 116 -12.49 -5.30 13.21
N VAL A 117 -13.65 -5.84 12.82
CA VAL A 117 -14.95 -5.49 13.43
C VAL A 117 -14.97 -5.86 14.91
N ALA A 118 -14.47 -7.05 15.28
CA ALA A 118 -14.41 -7.49 16.68
C ALA A 118 -13.48 -6.60 17.52
N GLN A 119 -12.30 -6.26 16.99
CA GLN A 119 -11.36 -5.37 17.67
C GLN A 119 -11.93 -3.96 17.84
N ALA A 120 -12.58 -3.43 16.79
CA ALA A 120 -13.23 -2.13 16.86
C ALA A 120 -14.35 -2.13 17.92
N ALA A 121 -15.19 -3.18 17.96
CA ALA A 121 -16.25 -3.30 18.95
C ALA A 121 -15.70 -3.25 20.39
N ALA A 122 -14.63 -3.99 20.68
CA ALA A 122 -14.00 -4.00 22.00
C ALA A 122 -13.45 -2.63 22.42
N LEU A 123 -12.81 -1.89 21.51
CA LEU A 123 -12.31 -0.54 21.79
C LEU A 123 -13.44 0.48 21.96
N LEU A 124 -14.50 0.35 21.16
CA LEU A 124 -15.68 1.20 21.30
C LEU A 124 -16.38 0.96 22.65
N ASP A 125 -16.38 -0.28 23.15
CA ASP A 125 -16.87 -0.63 24.50
C ASP A 125 -16.00 0.00 25.59
N GLN A 126 -14.68 -0.12 25.47
CA GLN A 126 -13.73 0.52 26.39
C GLN A 126 -13.94 2.04 26.47
N LEU A 127 -14.28 2.68 25.36
CA LEU A 127 -14.53 4.12 25.26
C LEU A 127 -15.98 4.52 25.55
N ALA A 128 -16.85 3.56 25.91
CA ALA A 128 -18.27 3.77 26.17
C ALA A 128 -19.00 4.54 25.04
N VAL A 129 -18.62 4.28 23.78
CA VAL A 129 -19.24 4.96 22.63
C VAL A 129 -20.66 4.42 22.42
N PRO A 130 -21.71 5.27 22.36
CA PRO A 130 -23.09 4.82 22.21
C PRO A 130 -23.39 4.37 20.77
N GLY A 131 -24.27 3.38 20.62
CA GLY A 131 -24.79 2.95 19.31
C GLY A 131 -25.17 1.46 19.27
N LYS A 132 -26.07 1.08 18.37
CA LYS A 132 -26.59 -0.29 18.26
C LYS A 132 -25.71 -1.24 17.42
N SER A 133 -24.80 -0.70 16.62
CA SER A 133 -23.87 -1.45 15.77
C SER A 133 -22.50 -0.78 15.76
N VAL A 134 -21.47 -1.50 15.33
CA VAL A 134 -20.11 -0.93 15.16
C VAL A 134 -20.15 0.27 14.21
N GLY A 135 -20.87 0.17 13.09
CA GLY A 135 -21.03 1.29 12.17
C GLY A 135 -21.68 2.52 12.81
N ALA A 136 -22.77 2.37 13.56
CA ALA A 136 -23.42 3.49 14.23
C ALA A 136 -22.51 4.16 15.27
N ARG A 137 -21.65 3.39 15.94
CA ARG A 137 -20.70 3.90 16.93
C ARG A 137 -19.54 4.65 16.28
N PHE A 138 -19.02 4.17 15.15
CA PHE A 138 -18.06 4.94 14.34
C PHE A 138 -18.66 6.25 13.84
N GLU A 139 -19.91 6.23 13.36
CA GLU A 139 -20.62 7.44 12.93
C GLU A 139 -20.77 8.46 14.07
N ALA A 140 -21.06 8.00 15.29
CA ALA A 140 -21.09 8.85 16.48
C ALA A 140 -19.73 9.52 16.75
N LEU A 141 -18.62 8.78 16.68
CA LEU A 141 -17.27 9.34 16.86
C LEU A 141 -16.90 10.37 15.78
N TRP A 142 -17.25 10.10 14.53
CA TRP A 142 -16.97 11.00 13.40
C TRP A 142 -17.77 12.30 13.44
N ARG A 143 -18.96 12.29 14.05
CA ARG A 143 -19.79 13.48 14.19
C ARG A 143 -19.47 14.30 15.43
N ASP A 144 -18.81 13.70 16.42
CA ASP A 144 -18.46 14.38 17.67
C ASP A 144 -17.47 15.54 17.42
N PRO A 145 -17.87 16.81 17.66
CA PRO A 145 -17.00 17.97 17.44
C PRO A 145 -15.68 17.92 18.22
N ARG A 146 -15.61 17.19 19.34
CA ARG A 146 -14.38 17.02 20.13
C ARG A 146 -13.28 16.32 19.34
N ASN A 147 -13.66 15.48 18.37
CA ASN A 147 -12.74 14.76 17.51
C ASN A 147 -12.33 15.55 16.26
N LEU A 148 -12.89 16.75 16.03
CA LEU A 148 -12.71 17.50 14.80
C LEU A 148 -11.84 18.75 15.00
N PHE A 149 -11.01 19.06 14.01
CA PHE A 149 -10.39 20.37 13.94
C PHE A 149 -11.43 21.45 13.59
N PRO A 150 -11.28 22.69 14.12
CA PRO A 150 -12.01 23.85 13.63
C PRO A 150 -11.82 24.04 12.11
N ASP A 151 -12.81 24.62 11.44
CA ASP A 151 -12.76 24.86 9.99
C ASP A 151 -12.26 26.28 9.66
N ASP A 152 -11.12 26.62 10.26
CA ASP A 152 -10.44 27.90 10.14
C ASP A 152 -8.93 27.68 9.88
N GLU A 153 -8.19 28.77 9.77
CA GLU A 153 -6.74 28.71 9.54
C GLU A 153 -6.00 28.02 10.69
N GLU A 154 -6.41 28.27 11.94
CA GLU A 154 -5.81 27.66 13.12
C GLU A 154 -6.02 26.14 13.16
N GLY A 155 -7.23 25.66 12.84
CA GLY A 155 -7.56 24.25 12.76
C GLY A 155 -6.78 23.53 11.66
N ARG A 156 -6.60 24.16 10.49
CA ARG A 156 -5.75 23.62 9.41
C ARG A 156 -4.28 23.58 9.82
N ALA A 157 -3.78 24.62 10.48
CA ALA A 157 -2.42 24.64 11.03
C ALA A 157 -2.21 23.56 12.10
N ALA A 158 -3.18 23.38 13.00
CA ALA A 158 -3.17 22.35 14.03
C ALA A 158 -3.15 20.94 13.44
N ALA A 159 -3.90 20.69 12.36
CA ALA A 159 -3.88 19.40 11.66
C ALA A 159 -2.51 19.09 11.04
N ILE A 160 -1.89 20.08 10.38
CA ILE A 160 -0.52 19.92 9.85
C ILE A 160 0.48 19.65 10.97
N ASN A 161 0.39 20.37 12.09
CA ASN A 161 1.28 20.17 13.23
C ASN A 161 1.09 18.80 13.88
N ALA A 162 -0.14 18.29 13.99
CA ALA A 162 -0.41 16.93 14.44
C ALA A 162 0.25 15.90 13.52
N MET A 163 0.11 16.05 12.19
CA MET A 163 0.78 15.16 11.24
C MET A 163 2.31 15.23 11.31
N ARG A 164 2.89 16.42 11.54
CA ARG A 164 4.33 16.60 11.77
C ARG A 164 4.80 15.89 13.03
N ALA A 165 4.02 15.99 14.11
CA ALA A 165 4.31 15.30 15.37
C ALA A 165 4.31 13.78 15.16
N THR A 166 3.29 13.21 14.51
CA THR A 166 3.28 11.77 14.17
C THR A 166 4.49 11.40 13.29
N LEU A 167 4.83 12.21 12.28
CA LEU A 167 5.99 11.91 11.44
C LEU A 167 7.29 11.90 12.26
N ALA A 168 7.43 12.81 13.23
CA ALA A 168 8.58 12.85 14.12
C ALA A 168 8.68 11.60 15.02
N THR A 169 7.56 11.06 15.51
CA THR A 169 7.55 9.81 16.30
C THR A 169 7.86 8.57 15.47
N ILE A 170 7.50 8.56 14.17
CA ILE A 170 7.79 7.47 13.24
C ILE A 170 9.28 7.38 12.88
N ARG A 171 9.92 8.53 12.62
CA ARG A 171 11.31 8.59 12.13
C ARG A 171 12.32 7.70 12.86
N PRO A 172 12.43 7.72 14.21
CA PRO A 172 13.39 6.88 14.93
C PRO A 172 13.06 5.38 14.88
N ARG A 173 11.81 5.00 14.55
CA ARG A 173 11.36 3.60 14.45
C ARG A 173 11.76 2.96 13.12
N LEU A 174 11.98 3.75 12.07
CA LEU A 174 12.20 3.24 10.71
C LEU A 174 13.36 2.21 10.58
N PRO A 175 14.55 2.42 11.18
CA PRO A 175 15.67 1.49 10.98
C PRO A 175 15.37 0.06 11.44
N ARG A 176 14.60 -0.11 12.53
CA ARG A 176 14.22 -1.44 13.05
C ARG A 176 12.98 -2.04 12.38
N LEU A 177 12.23 -1.23 11.64
CA LEU A 177 11.06 -1.69 10.91
C LEU A 177 11.40 -2.03 9.47
N ILE A 178 11.90 -1.07 8.70
CA ILE A 178 12.11 -1.22 7.25
C ILE A 178 13.58 -1.17 6.83
N GLY A 179 14.50 -0.98 7.77
CA GLY A 179 15.92 -0.75 7.51
C GLY A 179 16.26 0.71 7.25
N MET A 180 17.53 0.97 6.94
CA MET A 180 17.98 2.33 6.67
C MET A 180 17.58 2.78 5.27
N LEU A 181 16.73 3.80 5.19
CA LEU A 181 16.45 4.47 3.94
C LEU A 181 17.66 5.28 3.46
N PRO A 182 17.93 5.33 2.14
CA PRO A 182 18.90 6.24 1.56
C PRO A 182 18.63 7.69 2.00
N VAL A 183 19.70 8.48 2.15
CA VAL A 183 19.58 9.89 2.58
C VAL A 183 18.64 10.68 1.67
N ALA A 184 18.70 10.41 0.36
CA ALA A 184 17.82 10.99 -0.64
C ALA A 184 16.33 10.66 -0.43
N CYS A 185 16.01 9.51 0.18
CA CYS A 185 14.62 9.04 0.32
C CYS A 185 13.99 9.37 1.68
N ARG A 186 14.77 9.79 2.69
CA ARG A 186 14.26 9.99 4.06
C ARG A 186 13.88 11.44 4.40
N ARG A 187 14.19 12.39 3.52
CA ARG A 187 13.89 13.83 3.70
C ARG A 187 12.46 14.13 3.28
N VAL A 188 11.53 13.92 4.21
CA VAL A 188 10.09 13.94 3.97
C VAL A 188 9.43 14.92 4.95
N GLU A 189 8.48 15.71 4.48
CA GLU A 189 7.68 16.58 5.33
C GLU A 189 6.21 16.58 4.94
N VAL A 190 5.41 17.25 5.77
CA VAL A 190 4.00 17.52 5.51
C VAL A 190 3.77 19.03 5.55
N ARG A 191 2.99 19.52 4.58
CA ARG A 191 2.56 20.91 4.49
C ARG A 191 1.15 21.01 3.90
N GLY A 192 0.47 22.13 4.12
CA GLY A 192 -0.77 22.46 3.41
C GLY A 192 -0.50 23.01 2.02
N LEU A 193 -1.56 23.16 1.24
CA LEU A 193 -1.57 23.92 -0.02
C LEU A 193 -1.27 25.40 0.27
N ASP A 194 -0.44 26.03 -0.58
CA ASP A 194 -0.23 27.48 -0.55
C ASP A 194 -1.35 28.25 -1.29
N ALA A 195 -1.36 29.58 -1.15
CA ALA A 195 -2.41 30.43 -1.74
C ALA A 195 -2.51 30.30 -3.26
N ARG A 196 -1.39 30.08 -3.98
CA ARG A 196 -1.38 29.90 -5.44
C ARG A 196 -1.97 28.54 -5.81
N GLU A 197 -1.64 27.50 -5.06
CA GLU A 197 -2.16 26.15 -5.25
C GLU A 197 -3.67 26.08 -5.00
N ILE A 198 -4.15 26.77 -3.96
CA ILE A 198 -5.57 26.91 -3.64
C ILE A 198 -6.29 27.67 -4.76
N ALA A 199 -5.76 28.82 -5.20
CA ALA A 199 -6.33 29.60 -6.28
C ALA A 199 -6.39 28.83 -7.62
N ALA A 200 -5.44 27.94 -7.85
CA ALA A 200 -5.42 27.04 -9.00
C ALA A 200 -6.34 25.81 -8.85
N GLY A 201 -7.10 25.70 -7.76
CA GLY A 201 -8.04 24.61 -7.52
C GLY A 201 -7.38 23.25 -7.25
N LYS A 202 -6.07 23.21 -6.92
CA LYS A 202 -5.36 21.94 -6.69
C LYS A 202 -5.93 21.16 -5.51
N GLY A 203 -5.90 19.84 -5.62
CA GLY A 203 -6.10 18.90 -4.51
C GLY A 203 -4.76 18.49 -3.88
N GLY A 204 -4.81 17.53 -2.98
CA GLY A 204 -3.62 17.01 -2.30
C GLY A 204 -2.72 16.22 -3.25
N TYR A 205 -1.40 16.29 -3.05
CA TYR A 205 -0.43 15.63 -3.92
C TYR A 205 0.90 15.34 -3.20
N ARG A 206 1.79 14.58 -3.85
CA ARG A 206 3.12 14.22 -3.32
C ARG A 206 4.22 14.84 -4.19
N ILE A 207 5.28 15.32 -3.55
CA ILE A 207 6.57 15.63 -4.16
C ILE A 207 7.55 14.58 -3.66
N LEU A 208 8.06 13.72 -4.53
CA LEU A 208 8.98 12.66 -4.09
C LEU A 208 10.33 13.25 -3.65
N PRO A 209 10.91 12.77 -2.54
CA PRO A 209 12.25 13.17 -2.12
C PRO A 209 13.33 12.62 -3.08
N ASP A 210 14.34 13.43 -3.35
CA ASP A 210 15.52 13.05 -4.15
C ASP A 210 16.75 13.89 -3.73
N MET A 211 17.89 13.72 -4.41
CA MET A 211 19.10 14.50 -4.18
C MET A 211 18.82 16.01 -4.32
N GLY A 212 18.94 16.74 -3.21
CA GLY A 212 18.65 18.18 -3.15
C GLY A 212 17.16 18.52 -3.05
N ILE A 213 16.25 17.57 -3.30
CA ILE A 213 14.80 17.77 -3.23
C ILE A 213 14.27 17.24 -1.90
N ARG A 214 13.63 18.11 -1.12
CA ARG A 214 12.86 17.69 0.04
C ARG A 214 11.50 17.19 -0.44
N GLY A 215 11.17 15.95 -0.10
CA GLY A 215 9.86 15.40 -0.42
C GLY A 215 8.78 15.95 0.51
N SER A 216 7.58 16.15 -0.01
CA SER A 216 6.45 16.66 0.77
C SER A 216 5.16 15.93 0.41
N TYR A 217 4.40 15.53 1.42
CA TYR A 217 2.96 15.30 1.24
C TYR A 217 2.24 16.64 1.42
N VAL A 218 1.65 17.13 0.33
CA VAL A 218 0.89 18.39 0.30
C VAL A 218 -0.56 18.06 0.52
N VAL A 219 -1.05 18.46 1.68
CA VAL A 219 -2.32 18.02 2.21
C VAL A 219 -3.41 19.01 1.81
N ASP A 220 -4.46 18.53 1.16
CA ASP A 220 -5.67 19.32 0.93
C ASP A 220 -6.52 19.32 2.20
N LEU A 221 -6.70 20.49 2.82
CA LEU A 221 -7.46 20.67 4.05
C LEU A 221 -8.70 21.54 3.84
N LYS A 222 -9.21 21.67 2.59
CA LYS A 222 -10.42 22.45 2.28
C LYS A 222 -11.61 22.00 3.13
N GLU A 223 -11.75 20.70 3.30
CA GLU A 223 -12.84 20.10 4.07
C GLU A 223 -12.27 19.51 5.37
N ILE A 224 -11.62 20.30 6.23
CA ILE A 224 -10.85 19.76 7.35
C ILE A 224 -11.68 18.96 8.37
N ARG A 225 -12.98 19.27 8.49
CA ARG A 225 -13.93 18.49 9.31
C ARG A 225 -14.11 17.04 8.82
N ARG A 226 -13.65 16.75 7.59
CA ARG A 226 -13.52 15.40 6.99
C ARG A 226 -12.40 14.56 7.57
N ARG A 227 -11.54 15.15 8.41
CA ARG A 227 -10.36 14.45 8.94
C ARG A 227 -10.33 14.57 10.45
N PRO A 228 -11.11 13.73 11.13
CA PRO A 228 -11.05 13.63 12.58
C PRO A 228 -9.62 13.35 13.05
N ARG A 229 -9.24 13.97 14.17
CA ARG A 229 -7.88 13.98 14.73
C ARG A 229 -7.27 12.59 14.79
N PHE A 230 -8.02 11.64 15.34
CA PHE A 230 -7.58 10.28 15.60
C PHE A 230 -7.40 9.43 14.33
N SER A 231 -7.85 9.90 13.17
CA SER A 231 -7.60 9.24 11.88
C SER A 231 -6.25 9.60 11.26
N LEU A 232 -5.68 10.76 11.61
CA LEU A 232 -4.51 11.32 10.96
C LEU A 232 -3.23 10.48 11.15
N PRO A 233 -2.97 9.82 12.29
CA PRO A 233 -1.77 9.01 12.44
C PRO A 233 -1.65 7.90 11.38
N SER A 234 -2.75 7.23 11.04
CA SER A 234 -2.76 6.20 9.98
C SER A 234 -2.49 6.81 8.61
N VAL A 235 -3.06 7.98 8.32
CA VAL A 235 -2.76 8.74 7.08
C VAL A 235 -1.27 9.06 7.00
N VAL A 236 -0.64 9.49 8.10
CA VAL A 236 0.80 9.78 8.10
C VAL A 236 1.64 8.53 7.81
N ALA A 237 1.29 7.39 8.41
CA ALA A 237 1.97 6.13 8.15
C ALA A 237 1.84 5.66 6.69
N HIS A 238 0.64 5.83 6.10
CA HIS A 238 0.31 5.47 4.73
C HIS A 238 0.98 6.39 3.70
N GLU A 239 0.76 7.69 3.85
CA GLU A 239 1.14 8.71 2.87
C GLU A 239 2.63 9.05 2.94
N LEU A 240 3.21 9.08 4.13
CA LEU A 240 4.59 9.50 4.35
C LEU A 240 5.49 8.30 4.64
N LEU A 241 5.90 8.14 5.90
CA LEU A 241 6.84 7.10 6.32
C LEU A 241 6.08 6.16 7.28
N PRO A 242 6.23 4.83 7.16
CA PRO A 242 7.07 4.10 6.22
C PRO A 242 6.37 3.80 4.88
N GLY A 243 5.20 4.38 4.61
CA GLY A 243 4.39 4.11 3.41
C GLY A 243 4.96 4.69 2.11
N HIS A 244 4.14 5.42 1.36
CA HIS A 244 4.44 5.82 -0.01
C HIS A 244 5.74 6.62 -0.16
N MET A 245 6.03 7.54 0.76
CA MET A 245 7.24 8.37 0.66
C MET A 245 8.52 7.62 1.02
N ALA A 246 8.43 6.39 1.54
CA ALA A 246 9.56 5.46 1.60
C ALA A 246 9.65 4.60 0.33
N GLN A 247 8.51 4.10 -0.17
CA GLN A 247 8.47 3.15 -1.28
C GLN A 247 8.68 3.78 -2.65
N MET A 248 7.95 4.84 -2.99
CA MET A 248 7.95 5.44 -4.34
C MET A 248 9.33 5.98 -4.75
N PRO A 249 10.12 6.65 -3.87
CA PRO A 249 11.45 7.11 -4.24
C PRO A 249 12.43 5.96 -4.51
N LEU A 250 12.32 4.87 -3.75
CA LEU A 250 13.14 3.67 -3.98
C LEU A 250 12.78 3.03 -5.33
N GLU A 251 11.48 2.98 -5.66
CA GLU A 251 11.02 2.48 -6.95
C GLU A 251 11.49 3.36 -8.12
N ALA A 252 11.36 4.68 -8.00
CA ALA A 252 11.81 5.61 -9.04
C ALA A 252 13.31 5.41 -9.36
N ARG A 253 14.13 5.18 -8.32
CA ARG A 253 15.56 4.89 -8.47
C ARG A 253 15.84 3.50 -9.04
N ALA A 254 15.00 2.52 -8.74
CA ALA A 254 15.13 1.17 -9.27
C ALA A 254 14.70 1.07 -10.75
N ALA A 255 13.91 2.03 -11.24
CA ALA A 255 13.47 2.15 -12.62
C ALA A 255 12.90 0.84 -13.23
N PRO A 256 11.90 0.20 -12.57
CA PRO A 256 11.26 -1.01 -13.09
C PRO A 256 10.70 -0.80 -14.50
N HIS A 257 10.70 -1.87 -15.31
CA HIS A 257 10.12 -1.84 -16.64
C HIS A 257 8.60 -1.54 -16.59
N PRO A 258 8.03 -0.80 -17.56
CA PRO A 258 6.59 -0.49 -17.59
C PRO A 258 5.66 -1.71 -17.52
N LEU A 259 6.05 -2.87 -18.07
CA LEU A 259 5.28 -4.11 -17.90
C LEU A 259 5.19 -4.54 -16.43
N ARG A 260 6.27 -4.41 -15.65
CA ARG A 260 6.21 -4.68 -14.21
C ARG A 260 5.34 -3.66 -13.48
N LEU A 261 5.40 -2.38 -13.87
CA LEU A 261 4.51 -1.36 -13.31
C LEU A 261 3.03 -1.70 -13.51
N ARG A 262 2.68 -2.20 -14.71
CA ARG A 262 1.34 -2.67 -15.08
C ARG A 262 0.90 -3.91 -14.29
N TYR A 263 1.77 -4.91 -14.17
CA TYR A 263 1.40 -6.21 -13.59
C TYR A 263 1.60 -6.32 -12.08
N ALA A 264 2.17 -5.31 -11.43
CA ALA A 264 2.27 -5.19 -9.99
C ALA A 264 1.58 -3.90 -9.49
N ALA A 265 0.53 -3.46 -10.18
CA ALA A 265 -0.11 -2.17 -9.94
C ALA A 265 -0.75 -2.04 -8.54
N ALA A 266 -1.14 -3.14 -7.90
CA ALA A 266 -1.69 -3.12 -6.55
C ALA A 266 -0.63 -2.96 -5.44
N PHE A 267 0.65 -3.15 -5.75
CA PHE A 267 1.72 -3.13 -4.76
C PHE A 267 1.90 -1.77 -4.04
N PRO A 268 1.89 -0.60 -4.70
CA PRO A 268 2.13 0.66 -3.99
C PRO A 268 1.07 0.96 -2.92
N GLU A 269 -0.21 0.77 -3.24
CA GLU A 269 -1.32 0.90 -2.29
C GLU A 269 -1.25 -0.18 -1.21
N GLY A 270 -0.99 -1.43 -1.61
CA GLY A 270 -0.82 -2.52 -0.65
C GLY A 270 0.35 -2.30 0.31
N TRP A 271 1.45 -1.67 -0.13
CA TRP A 271 2.55 -1.26 0.74
C TRP A 271 2.11 -0.14 1.69
N GLY A 272 1.37 0.86 1.22
CA GLY A 272 0.85 1.94 2.06
C GLY A 272 -0.03 1.40 3.21
N ILE A 273 -0.95 0.49 2.89
CA ILE A 273 -1.83 -0.15 3.89
C ILE A 273 -1.03 -1.05 4.83
N TYR A 274 -0.09 -1.83 4.29
CA TYR A 274 0.79 -2.67 5.07
C TYR A 274 1.68 -1.86 6.03
N ALA A 275 2.13 -0.67 5.61
CA ALA A 275 2.88 0.26 6.46
C ALA A 275 2.04 0.76 7.64
N GLU A 276 0.73 0.98 7.46
CA GLU A 276 -0.21 1.26 8.56
C GLU A 276 -0.24 0.08 9.55
N MET A 277 -0.42 -1.15 9.06
CA MET A 277 -0.44 -2.36 9.89
C MET A 277 0.87 -2.57 10.66
N LEU A 278 2.02 -2.40 9.98
CA LEU A 278 3.35 -2.49 10.58
C LEU A 278 3.52 -1.49 11.72
N MET A 279 2.99 -0.27 11.56
CA MET A 279 3.03 0.77 12.60
C MET A 279 2.07 0.48 13.75
N ALA A 280 0.93 -0.16 13.50
CA ALA A 280 0.02 -0.63 14.55
C ALA A 280 0.71 -1.69 15.43
N GLU A 281 1.32 -2.70 14.81
CA GLU A 281 2.09 -3.73 15.52
C GLU A 281 3.30 -3.16 16.27
N ASP A 282 3.83 -2.04 15.78
CA ASP A 282 4.91 -1.31 16.42
C ASP A 282 4.49 -0.49 17.64
N GLY A 283 3.18 -0.35 17.88
CA GLY A 283 2.64 0.50 18.94
C GLY A 283 2.67 1.98 18.60
N LEU A 284 2.48 2.36 17.33
CA LEU A 284 2.24 3.77 16.97
C LEU A 284 0.89 4.26 17.51
N PHE A 285 -0.14 3.42 17.40
CA PHE A 285 -1.52 3.74 17.79
C PHE A 285 -1.82 3.25 19.22
N ALA A 286 -1.05 3.76 20.20
CA ALA A 286 -1.22 3.36 21.59
C ALA A 286 -2.49 3.94 22.24
N ASP A 287 -2.96 5.11 21.77
CA ASP A 287 -4.25 5.68 22.16
C ASP A 287 -5.39 4.85 21.53
N PRO A 288 -6.39 4.39 22.31
CA PRO A 288 -7.56 3.69 21.77
C PRO A 288 -8.29 4.43 20.64
N LEU A 289 -8.34 5.77 20.66
CA LEU A 289 -8.93 6.55 19.57
C LEU A 289 -8.09 6.47 18.31
N ASP A 290 -6.77 6.61 18.41
CA ASP A 290 -5.87 6.48 17.25
C ASP A 290 -5.96 5.06 16.66
N MET A 291 -6.06 4.04 17.51
CA MET A 291 -6.27 2.65 17.06
C MET A 291 -7.62 2.50 16.35
N LEU A 292 -8.70 3.11 16.85
CA LEU A 292 -9.99 3.11 16.13
C LEU A 292 -9.91 3.82 14.78
N GLY A 293 -9.14 4.91 14.68
CA GLY A 293 -8.87 5.59 13.41
C GLY A 293 -8.15 4.67 12.42
N HIS A 294 -7.13 3.96 12.89
CA HIS A 294 -6.43 2.94 12.09
C HIS A 294 -7.35 1.79 11.66
N LEU A 295 -8.15 1.24 12.57
CA LEU A 295 -9.08 0.15 12.26
C LEU A 295 -10.16 0.57 11.27
N HIS A 296 -10.70 1.79 11.41
CA HIS A 296 -11.66 2.34 10.45
C HIS A 296 -11.06 2.44 9.05
N TRP A 297 -9.81 2.90 8.97
CA TRP A 297 -9.04 2.96 7.74
C TRP A 297 -8.77 1.58 7.14
N LEU A 298 -8.45 0.55 7.93
CA LEU A 298 -8.30 -0.82 7.41
C LEU A 298 -9.65 -1.40 6.96
N LEU A 299 -10.71 -1.24 7.75
CA LEU A 299 -12.07 -1.64 7.39
C LEU A 299 -12.51 -0.99 6.08
N PHE A 300 -12.20 0.28 5.86
CA PHE A 300 -12.48 0.96 4.59
C PHE A 300 -11.92 0.21 3.38
N ARG A 301 -10.67 -0.27 3.47
CA ARG A 301 -10.05 -1.04 2.37
C ARG A 301 -10.63 -2.44 2.26
N VAL A 302 -10.79 -3.14 3.39
CA VAL A 302 -11.34 -4.51 3.41
C VAL A 302 -12.79 -4.55 2.90
N CYS A 303 -13.67 -3.67 3.39
CA CYS A 303 -15.06 -3.59 2.95
C CYS A 303 -15.18 -3.21 1.46
N ARG A 304 -14.31 -2.33 0.94
CA ARG A 304 -14.25 -2.04 -0.51
C ARG A 304 -13.79 -3.25 -1.32
N GLY A 305 -12.87 -4.05 -0.81
CA GLY A 305 -12.44 -5.30 -1.44
C GLY A 305 -13.54 -6.37 -1.46
N LEU A 306 -14.28 -6.51 -0.37
CA LEU A 306 -15.44 -7.40 -0.29
C LEU A 306 -16.58 -6.95 -1.22
N ALA A 307 -16.86 -5.64 -1.29
CA ALA A 307 -17.83 -5.08 -2.22
C ALA A 307 -17.46 -5.32 -3.69
N ASP A 308 -16.17 -5.21 -4.04
CA ASP A 308 -15.65 -5.50 -5.38
C ASP A 308 -15.89 -6.97 -5.77
N ILE A 309 -15.65 -7.91 -4.83
CA ILE A 309 -15.95 -9.34 -5.02
C ILE A 309 -17.46 -9.58 -5.14
N ALA A 310 -18.26 -9.01 -4.24
CA ALA A 310 -19.71 -9.16 -4.21
C ALA A 310 -20.34 -8.74 -5.56
N ILE A 311 -19.99 -7.54 -6.04
CA ILE A 311 -20.55 -6.96 -7.26
C ILE A 311 -20.11 -7.75 -8.50
N HIS A 312 -18.80 -8.01 -8.64
CA HIS A 312 -18.26 -8.49 -9.93
C HIS A 312 -18.09 -9.99 -10.03
N ALA A 313 -17.84 -10.69 -8.92
CA ALA A 313 -17.68 -12.14 -8.93
C ALA A 313 -18.95 -12.89 -8.51
N ARG A 314 -19.78 -12.30 -7.63
CA ARG A 314 -21.00 -12.93 -7.11
C ARG A 314 -22.29 -12.37 -7.72
N GLY A 315 -22.21 -11.25 -8.45
CA GLY A 315 -23.37 -10.62 -9.10
C GLY A 315 -24.35 -9.98 -8.11
N GLU A 316 -23.88 -9.60 -6.92
CA GLU A 316 -24.71 -8.95 -5.90
C GLU A 316 -25.01 -7.49 -6.28
N ALA A 317 -26.17 -6.98 -5.80
CA ALA A 317 -26.58 -5.61 -6.07
C ALA A 317 -25.65 -4.59 -5.37
N PRO A 318 -25.22 -3.50 -6.03
CA PRO A 318 -24.40 -2.46 -5.42
C PRO A 318 -25.01 -1.86 -4.15
N GLU A 319 -26.34 -1.81 -4.05
CA GLU A 319 -27.07 -1.32 -2.89
C GLU A 319 -26.87 -2.23 -1.67
N GLN A 320 -26.77 -3.54 -1.88
CA GLN A 320 -26.46 -4.51 -0.82
C GLN A 320 -25.02 -4.31 -0.33
N ALA A 321 -24.06 -4.22 -1.25
CA ALA A 321 -22.66 -3.96 -0.90
C ALA A 321 -22.50 -2.63 -0.13
N LEU A 322 -23.25 -1.59 -0.51
CA LEU A 322 -23.29 -0.32 0.23
C LEU A 322 -23.85 -0.48 1.65
N ALA A 323 -24.91 -1.28 1.82
CA ALA A 323 -25.48 -1.57 3.13
C ALA A 323 -24.47 -2.29 4.04
N ASP A 324 -23.74 -3.27 3.51
CA ASP A 324 -22.74 -4.04 4.26
C ASP A 324 -21.55 -3.19 4.70
N ILE A 325 -21.07 -2.28 3.82
CA ILE A 325 -20.07 -1.28 4.18
C ILE A 325 -20.59 -0.43 5.36
N ARG A 326 -21.80 0.13 5.26
CA ARG A 326 -22.38 0.98 6.32
C ARG A 326 -22.57 0.25 7.63
N ALA A 327 -22.99 -1.01 7.60
CA ALA A 327 -23.13 -1.82 8.80
C ALA A 327 -21.80 -1.99 9.56
N SER A 328 -20.71 -2.11 8.81
CA SER A 328 -19.37 -2.37 9.35
C SER A 328 -18.70 -1.12 9.93
N MET A 329 -18.86 0.04 9.29
CA MET A 329 -18.03 1.22 9.58
C MET A 329 -18.78 2.57 9.65
N GLY A 330 -20.09 2.56 9.43
CA GLY A 330 -20.94 3.76 9.50
C GLY A 330 -20.70 4.72 8.34
N GLU A 331 -21.69 5.54 7.98
CA GLU A 331 -21.46 6.57 6.96
C GLU A 331 -20.66 7.72 7.60
N PRO A 332 -19.43 8.01 7.14
CA PRO A 332 -18.70 9.14 7.69
C PRO A 332 -19.43 10.42 7.25
N ALA A 333 -19.76 11.28 8.22
CA ALA A 333 -20.44 12.56 7.94
C ALA A 333 -19.65 13.46 6.97
N TYR A 334 -18.36 13.18 6.85
CA TYR A 334 -17.38 14.05 6.28
C TYR A 334 -16.37 13.19 5.46
N PHE A 335 -16.76 12.22 4.64
CA PHE A 335 -15.88 11.67 3.58
C PHE A 335 -16.62 11.71 2.25
N ALA A 336 -15.95 11.32 1.16
CA ALA A 336 -16.71 11.00 -0.05
C ALA A 336 -17.79 9.97 0.34
N PRO A 337 -19.08 10.18 -0.02
CA PRO A 337 -20.13 9.25 0.36
C PRO A 337 -19.80 7.86 -0.15
N PHE A 338 -20.04 6.82 0.65
CA PHE A 338 -19.76 5.45 0.20
C PHE A 338 -20.55 5.06 -1.05
N ALA A 339 -21.70 5.70 -1.30
CA ALA A 339 -22.44 5.55 -2.55
C ALA A 339 -21.61 5.96 -3.78
N ALA A 340 -20.82 7.04 -3.68
CA ALA A 340 -19.92 7.48 -4.75
C ALA A 340 -18.76 6.49 -4.95
N ASP A 341 -18.23 5.95 -3.86
CA ASP A 341 -17.20 4.91 -3.92
C ASP A 341 -17.72 3.60 -4.52
N VAL A 342 -18.90 3.13 -4.13
CA VAL A 342 -19.54 1.94 -4.71
C VAL A 342 -19.81 2.14 -6.20
N THR A 343 -20.27 3.33 -6.62
CA THR A 343 -20.43 3.69 -8.04
C THR A 343 -19.11 3.63 -8.82
N ARG A 344 -17.97 3.90 -8.16
CA ARG A 344 -16.65 3.72 -8.78
C ARG A 344 -16.25 2.25 -8.84
N ILE A 345 -16.55 1.47 -7.79
CA ILE A 345 -16.27 0.03 -7.76
C ILE A 345 -16.96 -0.69 -8.94
N THR A 346 -18.20 -0.34 -9.27
CA THR A 346 -18.89 -0.95 -10.43
C THR A 346 -18.20 -0.71 -11.77
N LYS A 347 -17.29 0.28 -11.87
CA LYS A 347 -16.53 0.61 -13.09
C LYS A 347 -15.10 0.08 -13.09
N GLU A 348 -14.59 -0.33 -11.94
CA GLU A 348 -13.18 -0.69 -11.72
C GLU A 348 -13.08 -2.09 -11.07
N PRO A 349 -13.44 -3.17 -11.80
CA PRO A 349 -13.40 -4.51 -11.23
C PRO A 349 -12.00 -4.90 -10.78
N ALA A 350 -11.94 -5.66 -9.69
CA ALA A 350 -10.75 -6.28 -9.10
C ALA A 350 -9.73 -5.33 -8.45
N ILE A 351 -9.83 -4.02 -8.67
CA ILE A 351 -8.85 -3.06 -8.14
C ILE A 351 -8.87 -3.06 -6.61
N ARG A 352 -10.06 -2.98 -6.00
CA ARG A 352 -10.18 -2.85 -4.55
C ARG A 352 -9.87 -4.17 -3.86
N ALA A 353 -10.28 -5.29 -4.45
CA ALA A 353 -9.96 -6.62 -3.92
C ALA A 353 -8.44 -6.84 -3.89
N ALA A 354 -7.73 -6.46 -4.98
CA ALA A 354 -6.28 -6.54 -5.04
C ALA A 354 -5.60 -5.61 -4.01
N GLU A 355 -5.97 -4.32 -3.98
CA GLU A 355 -5.42 -3.33 -3.05
C GLU A 355 -5.60 -3.74 -1.58
N ALA A 356 -6.76 -4.32 -1.23
CA ALA A 356 -7.07 -4.76 0.12
C ALA A 356 -6.37 -6.08 0.51
N TRP A 357 -6.09 -6.96 -0.46
CA TRP A 357 -5.51 -8.28 -0.18
C TRP A 357 -3.97 -8.29 -0.13
N VAL A 358 -3.30 -7.51 -0.99
CA VAL A 358 -1.83 -7.38 -0.99
C VAL A 358 -1.23 -7.10 0.40
N PRO A 359 -1.75 -6.17 1.24
CA PRO A 359 -1.19 -5.91 2.57
C PRO A 359 -1.30 -7.12 3.51
N LEU A 360 -2.40 -7.88 3.44
CA LEU A 360 -2.58 -9.12 4.21
C LEU A 360 -1.56 -10.17 3.76
N ARG A 361 -1.34 -10.27 2.46
CA ARG A 361 -0.36 -11.19 1.88
C ARG A 361 1.07 -10.82 2.29
N LEU A 362 1.42 -9.53 2.29
CA LEU A 362 2.71 -9.03 2.80
C LEU A 362 2.89 -9.38 4.27
N GLY A 363 1.88 -9.14 5.11
CA GLY A 363 1.90 -9.51 6.53
C GLY A 363 2.13 -11.00 6.74
N ALA A 364 1.47 -11.86 5.95
CA ALA A 364 1.64 -13.30 6.02
C ALA A 364 3.02 -13.79 5.53
N CYS A 365 3.68 -13.07 4.63
CA CYS A 365 5.04 -13.40 4.16
C CYS A 365 6.14 -12.83 5.07
N ARG A 366 5.88 -11.78 5.84
CA ARG A 366 6.89 -11.16 6.71
C ARG A 366 7.33 -12.17 7.79
N PRO A 367 8.65 -12.26 8.09
CA PRO A 367 9.12 -13.04 9.23
C PRO A 367 8.45 -12.65 10.55
N HIS A 368 8.05 -13.64 11.35
CA HIS A 368 7.46 -13.42 12.68
C HIS A 368 8.39 -12.65 13.62
N SER A 369 9.70 -12.87 13.54
CA SER A 369 10.67 -12.21 14.43
C SER A 369 10.98 -10.78 13.95
N CYS A 370 10.68 -9.80 14.80
CA CYS A 370 10.88 -8.37 14.50
C CYS A 370 12.32 -7.98 14.18
N SER A 371 13.31 -8.72 14.71
CA SER A 371 14.72 -8.51 14.38
C SER A 371 15.06 -8.76 12.90
N LYS A 372 14.24 -9.54 12.19
CA LYS A 372 14.40 -9.84 10.76
C LYS A 372 13.66 -8.86 9.83
N TRP A 373 12.78 -8.01 10.37
CA TRP A 373 11.96 -7.09 9.58
C TRP A 373 12.79 -6.12 8.72
N PRO A 374 13.86 -5.49 9.21
CA PRO A 374 14.67 -4.56 8.40
C PRO A 374 15.20 -5.21 7.13
N GLY A 375 15.75 -6.43 7.24
CA GLY A 375 16.30 -7.16 6.11
C GLY A 375 15.23 -7.54 5.08
N PHE A 376 14.09 -8.05 5.56
CA PHE A 376 12.95 -8.40 4.72
C PHE A 376 12.44 -7.20 3.91
N HIS A 377 12.10 -6.09 4.56
CA HIS A 377 11.56 -4.91 3.89
C HIS A 377 12.57 -4.19 2.99
N SER A 378 13.83 -4.09 3.42
CA SER A 378 14.89 -3.49 2.59
C SER A 378 15.08 -4.28 1.28
N ILE A 379 15.01 -5.62 1.33
CA ILE A 379 15.06 -6.46 0.14
C ILE A 379 13.80 -6.28 -0.71
N LEU A 380 12.63 -6.24 -0.09
CA LEU A 380 11.36 -6.08 -0.80
C LEU A 380 11.34 -4.77 -1.62
N LEU A 381 11.72 -3.65 -1.00
CA LEU A 381 11.59 -2.31 -1.59
C LEU A 381 12.71 -1.91 -2.57
N ARG A 382 13.95 -2.39 -2.37
CA ARG A 382 15.14 -1.89 -3.10
C ARG A 382 15.08 -1.96 -4.63
N ASN A 383 14.25 -2.87 -5.18
CA ASN A 383 14.15 -3.08 -6.61
C ASN A 383 12.80 -2.59 -7.18
N GLY A 384 12.05 -1.78 -6.44
CA GLY A 384 10.72 -1.29 -6.82
C GLY A 384 9.60 -2.31 -6.57
N ARG A 385 8.39 -2.03 -7.06
CA ARG A 385 7.23 -2.90 -6.86
C ARG A 385 7.39 -4.31 -7.40
N ARG A 386 6.60 -5.20 -6.81
CA ARG A 386 6.63 -6.65 -7.01
C ARG A 386 5.23 -7.23 -7.05
N ARG A 387 5.09 -8.36 -7.74
CA ARG A 387 3.91 -9.22 -7.63
C ARG A 387 3.93 -10.03 -6.33
N THR A 388 2.78 -10.48 -5.85
CA THR A 388 2.64 -11.17 -4.55
C THR A 388 3.41 -12.50 -4.47
N GLU A 389 3.57 -13.21 -5.58
CA GLU A 389 4.41 -14.41 -5.66
C GLU A 389 5.93 -14.15 -5.61
N GLN A 390 6.34 -12.87 -5.57
CA GLN A 390 7.75 -12.42 -5.54
C GLN A 390 8.17 -11.82 -4.17
N PHE A 391 7.30 -11.95 -3.16
CA PHE A 391 7.52 -11.41 -1.81
C PHE A 391 8.58 -12.18 -1.03
#